data_AF-A0A8W8K1M2-F1
#
_entry.id   AF-A0A8W8K1M2-F1
#
_cell.length_a   1.000
_cell.length_b   1.000
_cell.length_c   1.000
_cell.angle_alpha   90.00
_cell.angle_beta   90.00
_cell.angle_gamma   90.00
#
_symmetry.space_group_name_H-M   'P 1'
#
loop_
_entity.id
_entity.type
_entity.pdbx_description
1 polymer ?
#
loop_
_entity_poly.entity_id
_entity_poly.type
_entity_poly.pdbx_seq_one_letter_code
_entity_poly.pdbx_strand_id
1 'polypeptide(L)'
;MWLLFLLPKNTVVQLWFSGSEYVPKVAQRNFSVIFSSCWYIDQVKPGSWWHAFYNCDPEGPKQSPNVLGGEVCAWGEHIANEDVLVKMWPLTSAAAERLWSKKNVRNIEEAAPRLEEHRCRMLRRNIPVGSASGPGFCITEGHSDEKKPRHQVLSEEIFRYMPLISPVNEKYLVNLTAMIFCIGLLGFIVLFKKSRRTLPDHKP
;
A
#
# COMPACT_ATOMS: atom_id res chain seq x y z
N MET A 1 -15.91 -8.24 -20.26
CA MET A 1 -16.22 -6.82 -20.58
C MET A 1 -17.73 -6.52 -20.72
N TRP A 2 -18.61 -7.52 -20.88
CA TRP A 2 -20.07 -7.33 -20.97
C TRP A 2 -20.77 -6.99 -19.65
N LEU A 3 -20.23 -7.40 -18.51
CA LEU A 3 -20.81 -7.16 -17.18
C LEU A 3 -20.90 -5.68 -16.78
N LEU A 4 -20.07 -4.80 -17.36
CA LEU A 4 -20.04 -3.37 -16.99
C LEU A 4 -21.33 -2.62 -17.38
N PHE A 5 -22.13 -3.14 -18.31
CA PHE A 5 -23.38 -2.49 -18.73
C PHE A 5 -24.51 -2.58 -17.71
N LEU A 6 -24.42 -3.51 -16.74
CA LEU A 6 -25.43 -3.72 -15.71
C LEU A 6 -25.09 -3.06 -14.37
N LEU A 7 -23.93 -2.41 -14.26
CA LEU A 7 -23.47 -1.83 -12.99
C LEU A 7 -24.05 -0.43 -12.76
N PRO A 8 -24.50 -0.12 -11.52
CA PRO A 8 -24.89 1.23 -11.13
C PRO A 8 -23.78 2.25 -11.37
N LYS A 9 -24.11 3.47 -11.83
CA LYS A 9 -23.13 4.50 -12.25
C LYS A 9 -22.17 4.96 -11.15
N ASN A 10 -22.52 4.79 -9.90
CA ASN A 10 -21.68 5.10 -8.73
C ASN A 10 -20.72 3.96 -8.34
N THR A 11 -20.69 2.86 -9.11
CA THR A 11 -19.81 1.72 -8.83
C THR A 11 -18.35 2.13 -9.02
N VAL A 12 -17.53 1.83 -8.02
CA VAL A 12 -16.07 1.93 -8.11
C VAL A 12 -15.54 0.57 -8.55
N VAL A 13 -14.76 0.55 -9.62
CA VAL A 13 -14.18 -0.68 -10.18
C VAL A 13 -12.72 -0.77 -9.76
N GLN A 14 -12.35 -1.85 -9.08
CA GLN A 14 -10.97 -2.15 -8.74
C GLN A 14 -10.31 -2.99 -9.85
N LEU A 15 -9.24 -2.47 -10.45
CA LEU A 15 -8.43 -3.20 -11.43
C LEU A 15 -7.27 -3.87 -10.69
N TRP A 16 -7.38 -5.20 -10.55
CA TRP A 16 -6.45 -6.02 -9.77
C TRP A 16 -5.65 -7.03 -10.61
N PHE A 17 -6.18 -7.48 -11.75
CA PHE A 17 -5.50 -8.42 -12.67
C PHE A 17 -5.05 -7.74 -13.98
N SER A 18 -5.79 -6.73 -14.42
CA SER A 18 -5.57 -6.07 -15.71
C SER A 18 -4.58 -4.92 -15.59
N GLY A 19 -3.72 -4.73 -16.60
CA GLY A 19 -2.77 -3.62 -16.62
C GLY A 19 -3.46 -2.24 -16.74
N SER A 20 -2.66 -1.19 -16.57
CA SER A 20 -3.13 0.21 -16.59
C SER A 20 -3.77 0.62 -17.93
N GLU A 21 -3.54 -0.12 -19.01
CA GLU A 21 -4.17 0.04 -20.32
C GLU A 21 -5.69 -0.20 -20.32
N TYR A 22 -6.24 -0.83 -19.28
CA TYR A 22 -7.68 -1.01 -19.10
C TYR A 22 -8.34 0.16 -18.37
N VAL A 23 -7.57 1.03 -17.71
CA VAL A 23 -8.08 2.22 -17.03
C VAL A 23 -8.91 3.10 -17.98
N PRO A 24 -8.45 3.43 -19.21
CA PRO A 24 -9.27 4.19 -20.15
C PRO A 24 -10.58 3.50 -20.54
N LYS A 25 -10.61 2.16 -20.61
CA LYS A 25 -11.83 1.40 -21.00
C LYS A 25 -12.90 1.44 -19.91
N VAL A 26 -12.50 1.53 -18.65
CA VAL A 26 -13.40 1.71 -17.50
C VAL A 26 -13.83 3.16 -17.39
N ALA A 27 -12.88 4.09 -17.55
CA ALA A 27 -13.14 5.52 -17.52
C ALA A 27 -14.07 6.01 -18.64
N GLN A 28 -13.96 5.46 -19.86
CA GLN A 28 -14.87 5.75 -20.97
C GLN A 28 -16.34 5.43 -20.64
N ARG A 29 -16.59 4.54 -19.68
CA ARG A 29 -17.94 4.20 -19.20
C ARG A 29 -18.39 5.03 -17.99
N ASN A 30 -17.60 6.03 -17.61
CA ASN A 30 -17.80 6.94 -16.49
C ASN A 30 -17.76 6.26 -15.10
N PHE A 31 -17.06 5.13 -14.97
CA PHE A 31 -16.81 4.52 -13.66
C PHE A 31 -15.54 5.08 -13.03
N SER A 32 -15.55 5.18 -11.71
CA SER A 32 -14.35 5.45 -10.92
C SER A 32 -13.48 4.21 -10.79
N VAL A 33 -12.17 4.41 -10.73
CA VAL A 33 -11.20 3.32 -10.71
C VAL A 33 -10.33 3.38 -9.45
N ILE A 34 -10.16 2.23 -8.82
CA ILE A 34 -9.07 1.94 -7.89
C ILE A 34 -8.12 0.97 -8.58
N PHE A 35 -6.81 1.19 -8.47
CA PHE A 35 -5.80 0.37 -9.15
C PHE A 35 -4.93 -0.39 -8.15
N SER A 36 -4.75 -1.70 -8.36
CA SER A 36 -3.91 -2.56 -7.52
C SER A 36 -3.02 -3.54 -8.29
N SER A 37 -3.19 -3.69 -9.62
CA SER A 37 -2.55 -4.75 -10.42
C SER A 37 -1.02 -4.84 -10.36
N CYS A 38 -0.31 -3.76 -10.02
CA CYS A 38 1.15 -3.74 -9.93
C CYS A 38 1.68 -3.76 -8.48
N TRP A 39 0.80 -3.77 -7.48
CA TRP A 39 1.12 -3.58 -6.07
C TRP A 39 0.72 -4.79 -5.22
N TYR A 40 1.05 -5.98 -5.70
CA TYR A 40 0.91 -7.24 -4.97
C TYR A 40 2.19 -7.53 -4.20
N ILE A 41 2.17 -7.53 -2.87
CA ILE A 41 3.36 -7.82 -2.04
C ILE A 41 3.55 -9.31 -1.75
N ASP A 42 2.50 -10.11 -1.91
CA ASP A 42 2.52 -11.58 -1.79
C ASP A 42 3.38 -12.24 -2.88
N GLN A 43 3.60 -11.56 -4.00
CA GLN A 43 4.47 -11.98 -5.10
C GLN A 43 5.95 -11.74 -4.76
N VAL A 44 6.49 -12.52 -3.83
CA VAL A 44 7.88 -12.38 -3.37
C VAL A 44 8.85 -12.60 -4.54
N LYS A 45 9.66 -11.58 -4.83
CA LYS A 45 10.73 -11.65 -5.85
C LYS A 45 12.10 -11.53 -5.18
N PRO A 46 13.15 -12.20 -5.72
CA PRO A 46 14.51 -12.01 -5.24
C PRO A 46 14.98 -10.57 -5.40
N GLY A 47 15.69 -10.04 -4.38
CA GLY A 47 16.29 -8.71 -4.42
C GLY A 47 15.35 -7.56 -4.08
N SER A 48 15.82 -6.33 -4.30
CA SER A 48 15.04 -5.12 -4.09
C SER A 48 14.13 -4.83 -5.29
N TRP A 49 12.83 -4.71 -5.05
CA TRP A 49 11.85 -4.52 -6.11
C TRP A 49 10.84 -3.39 -5.84
N TRP A 50 11.13 -2.54 -4.85
CA TRP A 50 10.35 -1.31 -4.62
C TRP A 50 10.31 -0.41 -5.86
N HIS A 51 11.34 -0.48 -6.72
CA HIS A 51 11.39 0.19 -8.02
C HIS A 51 10.18 -0.14 -8.90
N ALA A 52 9.73 -1.39 -8.91
CA ALA A 52 8.55 -1.79 -9.69
C ALA A 52 7.28 -1.12 -9.14
N PHE A 53 7.15 -1.02 -7.82
CA PHE A 53 6.04 -0.36 -7.15
C PHE A 53 6.06 1.15 -7.42
N TYR A 54 7.25 1.74 -7.36
CA TYR A 54 7.45 3.17 -7.60
C TYR A 54 7.23 3.56 -9.07
N ASN A 55 7.63 2.71 -10.02
CA ASN A 55 7.49 2.96 -11.45
C ASN A 55 6.09 2.69 -11.98
N CYS A 56 5.23 2.03 -11.21
CA CYS A 56 3.85 1.80 -11.61
C CYS A 56 3.10 3.12 -11.83
N ASP A 57 2.37 3.25 -12.95
CA ASP A 57 1.46 4.36 -13.21
C ASP A 57 0.00 3.88 -13.16
N PRO A 58 -0.78 4.22 -12.12
CA PRO A 58 -2.17 3.78 -12.00
C PRO A 58 -3.10 4.47 -13.01
N GLU A 59 -2.68 5.54 -13.69
CA GLU A 59 -3.52 6.27 -14.66
C GLU A 59 -3.37 5.77 -16.10
N GLY A 60 -2.35 4.95 -16.34
CA GLY A 60 -1.98 4.51 -17.68
C GLY A 60 -1.54 5.64 -18.61
N PRO A 61 -1.31 5.32 -19.89
CA PRO A 61 -0.68 6.24 -20.85
C PRO A 61 -1.55 7.45 -21.21
N LYS A 62 -2.88 7.29 -21.18
CA LYS A 62 -3.83 8.34 -21.60
C LYS A 62 -4.27 9.27 -20.46
N GLN A 63 -3.73 9.09 -19.26
CA GLN A 63 -4.01 9.91 -18.08
C GLN A 63 -5.51 10.07 -17.78
N SER A 64 -6.11 9.07 -17.15
CA SER A 64 -7.54 9.15 -16.81
C SER A 64 -7.80 9.88 -15.48
N PRO A 65 -8.68 10.90 -15.44
CA PRO A 65 -9.06 11.57 -14.21
C PRO A 65 -9.93 10.70 -13.29
N ASN A 66 -10.49 9.60 -13.80
CA ASN A 66 -11.40 8.70 -13.08
C ASN A 66 -10.68 7.82 -12.04
N VAL A 67 -9.34 7.81 -12.01
CA VAL A 67 -8.56 7.07 -11.01
C VAL A 67 -8.57 7.82 -9.69
N LEU A 68 -9.24 7.24 -8.69
CA LEU A 68 -9.38 7.78 -7.34
C LEU A 68 -8.17 7.52 -6.45
N GLY A 69 -7.41 6.48 -6.76
CA GLY A 69 -6.32 6.01 -5.91
C GLY A 69 -5.92 4.60 -6.26
N GLY A 70 -5.35 3.93 -5.28
CA GLY A 70 -4.90 2.58 -5.44
C GLY A 70 -4.58 1.90 -4.13
N GLU A 71 -4.30 0.61 -4.25
CA GLU A 71 -4.18 -0.27 -3.10
C GLU A 71 -2.97 -1.16 -3.27
N VAL A 72 -2.25 -1.31 -2.16
CA VAL A 72 -1.24 -2.35 -2.04
C VAL A 72 -1.93 -3.56 -1.44
N CYS A 73 -1.87 -4.68 -2.15
CA CYS A 73 -2.55 -5.93 -1.80
C CYS A 73 -1.54 -6.92 -1.23
N ALA A 74 -1.92 -7.52 -0.10
CA ALA A 74 -1.18 -8.56 0.59
C ALA A 74 -2.10 -9.77 0.77
N TRP A 75 -2.03 -10.72 -0.15
CA TRP A 75 -2.81 -11.96 -0.02
C TRP A 75 -2.16 -12.90 1.01
N GLY A 76 -3.00 -13.52 1.83
CA GLY A 76 -2.59 -14.23 3.05
C GLY A 76 -2.02 -15.63 2.87
N GLU A 77 -1.86 -16.12 1.63
CA GLU A 77 -1.42 -17.50 1.37
C GLU A 77 -0.02 -17.79 1.92
N HIS A 78 0.84 -16.76 1.91
CA HIS A 78 2.24 -16.86 2.33
C HIS A 78 2.67 -15.70 3.23
N ILE A 79 1.72 -15.09 3.95
CA ILE A 79 1.99 -14.00 4.90
C ILE A 79 1.48 -14.43 6.27
N ALA A 80 2.35 -14.35 7.27
CA ALA A 80 2.04 -14.69 8.64
C ALA A 80 2.14 -13.44 9.52
N ASN A 81 1.59 -13.51 10.73
CA ASN A 81 1.67 -12.40 11.69
C ASN A 81 3.13 -12.04 12.01
N GLU A 82 4.05 -13.00 12.02
CA GLU A 82 5.45 -12.76 12.36
C GLU A 82 6.18 -11.92 11.31
N ASP A 83 5.73 -11.94 10.05
CA ASP A 83 6.46 -11.35 8.93
C ASP A 83 5.69 -10.31 8.10
N VAL A 84 4.40 -10.08 8.40
CA VAL A 84 3.55 -9.14 7.66
C VAL A 84 4.15 -7.73 7.58
N LEU A 85 4.66 -7.18 8.70
CA LEU A 85 5.17 -5.81 8.73
C LEU A 85 6.49 -5.66 7.97
N VAL A 86 7.40 -6.63 8.09
CA VAL A 86 8.69 -6.59 7.38
C VAL A 86 8.53 -6.86 5.88
N LYS A 87 7.47 -7.56 5.47
CA LYS A 87 7.09 -7.72 4.05
C LYS A 87 6.42 -6.47 3.48
N MET A 88 5.53 -5.85 4.24
CA MET A 88 4.80 -4.65 3.82
C MET A 88 5.72 -3.45 3.68
N TRP A 89 6.57 -3.20 4.67
CA TRP A 89 7.40 -2.02 4.74
C TRP A 89 8.86 -2.37 4.42
N PRO A 90 9.56 -1.58 3.59
CA PRO A 90 9.19 -0.24 3.10
C PRO A 90 8.56 -0.24 1.69
N LEU A 91 8.26 -1.41 1.10
CA LEU A 91 7.72 -1.51 -0.26
C LEU A 91 6.44 -0.69 -0.46
N THR A 92 5.55 -0.76 0.52
CA THR A 92 4.28 -0.03 0.52
C THR A 92 4.49 1.49 0.48
N SER A 93 5.60 2.01 1.03
CA SER A 93 5.95 3.44 0.96
C SER A 93 6.23 3.91 -0.47
N ALA A 94 6.76 3.04 -1.35
CA ALA A 94 6.99 3.39 -2.74
C ALA A 94 5.67 3.61 -3.51
N ALA A 95 4.69 2.73 -3.27
CA ALA A 95 3.34 2.90 -3.82
C ALA A 95 2.62 4.12 -3.21
N ALA A 96 2.80 4.36 -1.90
CA ALA A 96 2.25 5.52 -1.22
C ALA A 96 2.75 6.84 -1.84
N GLU A 97 4.06 6.95 -2.09
CA GLU A 97 4.62 8.14 -2.75
C GLU A 97 4.07 8.33 -4.16
N ARG A 98 3.90 7.25 -4.92
CA ARG A 98 3.31 7.31 -6.27
C ARG A 98 1.87 7.84 -6.25
N LEU A 99 1.09 7.51 -5.22
CA LEU A 99 -0.30 7.93 -5.07
C LEU A 99 -0.43 9.35 -4.46
N TRP A 100 0.53 9.76 -3.65
CA TRP A 100 0.55 11.06 -2.98
C TRP A 100 1.18 12.17 -3.82
N SER A 101 2.38 11.92 -4.34
CA SER A 101 3.24 12.93 -4.99
C SER A 101 2.74 13.35 -6.37
N LYS A 102 3.32 14.46 -6.88
CA LYS A 102 3.09 14.90 -8.26
C LYS A 102 3.52 13.79 -9.24
N LYS A 103 2.82 13.71 -10.38
CA LYS A 103 3.02 12.64 -11.38
C LYS A 103 4.46 12.57 -11.91
N ASN A 104 5.13 13.71 -12.02
CA ASN A 104 6.50 13.82 -12.53
C ASN A 104 7.57 13.41 -11.52
N VAL A 105 7.22 13.20 -10.24
CA VAL A 105 8.15 12.68 -9.22
C VAL A 105 8.33 11.18 -9.47
N ARG A 106 9.27 10.81 -10.33
CA ARG A 106 9.54 9.43 -10.76
C ARG A 106 11.01 9.05 -10.79
N ASN A 107 11.90 9.98 -10.51
CA ASN A 107 13.34 9.73 -10.46
C ASN A 107 13.62 8.71 -9.34
N ILE A 108 14.24 7.59 -9.70
CA ILE A 108 14.51 6.46 -8.80
C ILE A 108 15.70 6.80 -7.91
N GLU A 109 16.71 7.41 -8.49
CA GLU A 109 17.97 7.80 -7.88
C GLU A 109 17.73 8.86 -6.80
N GLU A 110 16.76 9.75 -7.00
CA GLU A 110 16.29 10.71 -5.99
C GLU A 110 15.38 10.07 -4.93
N ALA A 111 14.67 8.99 -5.27
CA ALA A 111 13.75 8.30 -4.37
C ALA A 111 14.48 7.35 -3.41
N ALA A 112 15.50 6.64 -3.89
CA ALA A 112 16.27 5.67 -3.13
C ALA A 112 16.80 6.22 -1.79
N PRO A 113 17.53 7.35 -1.72
CA PRO A 113 18.06 7.86 -0.45
C PRO A 113 16.93 8.30 0.50
N ARG A 114 15.82 8.82 -0.02
CA ARG A 114 14.66 9.23 0.80
C ARG A 114 13.92 8.02 1.37
N LEU A 115 13.79 6.95 0.58
CA LEU A 115 13.19 5.70 1.02
C LEU A 115 14.04 5.02 2.12
N GLU A 116 15.37 5.04 1.98
CA GLU A 116 16.28 4.52 3.01
C GLU A 116 16.21 5.33 4.30
N GLU A 117 16.21 6.66 4.23
CA GLU A 117 16.00 7.48 5.43
C GLU A 117 14.62 7.19 6.06
N HIS A 118 13.57 7.10 5.24
CA HIS A 118 12.23 6.82 5.73
C HIS A 118 12.14 5.45 6.41
N ARG A 119 12.84 4.44 5.87
CA ARG A 119 13.02 3.12 6.49
C ARG A 119 13.71 3.23 7.86
N CYS A 120 14.81 3.98 7.96
CA CYS A 120 15.46 4.23 9.26
C CYS A 120 14.56 5.02 10.22
N ARG A 121 13.71 5.91 9.71
CA ARG A 121 12.70 6.63 10.50
C ARG A 121 11.64 5.69 11.05
N MET A 122 11.20 4.68 10.28
CA MET A 122 10.32 3.62 10.76
C MET A 122 10.98 2.80 11.88
N LEU A 123 12.24 2.40 11.71
CA LEU A 123 12.99 1.68 12.74
C LEU A 123 13.09 2.48 14.04
N ARG A 124 13.42 3.78 13.96
CA ARG A 124 13.46 4.67 15.15
C ARG A 124 12.09 4.87 15.82
N ARG A 125 10.99 4.51 15.13
CA ARG A 125 9.62 4.54 15.66
C ARG A 125 9.15 3.16 16.11
N ASN A 126 10.05 2.19 16.20
CA ASN A 126 9.74 0.79 16.51
C ASN A 126 8.66 0.22 15.58
N ILE A 127 8.85 0.39 14.27
CA ILE A 127 8.05 -0.28 13.25
C ILE A 127 8.96 -1.34 12.61
N PRO A 128 8.61 -2.63 12.71
CA PRO A 128 9.34 -3.70 12.03
C PRO A 128 9.30 -3.46 10.51
N VAL A 129 10.47 -3.39 9.90
CA VAL A 129 10.62 -3.04 8.48
C VAL A 129 11.72 -3.87 7.85
N GLY A 130 11.49 -4.35 6.62
CA GLY A 130 12.47 -5.07 5.81
C GLY A 130 13.57 -4.16 5.27
N SER A 131 14.48 -4.72 4.47
CA SER A 131 15.44 -3.91 3.70
C SER A 131 14.76 -3.26 2.48
N ALA A 132 15.16 -2.04 2.13
CA ALA A 132 14.71 -1.36 0.91
C ALA A 132 15.60 -1.72 -0.28
N SER A 133 16.85 -1.22 -0.33
CA SER A 133 17.68 -1.21 -1.55
C SER A 133 18.93 -2.08 -1.48
N GLY A 134 19.17 -2.79 -0.37
CA GLY A 134 20.31 -3.69 -0.21
C GLY A 134 21.03 -3.55 1.14
N PRO A 135 22.34 -3.79 1.20
CA PRO A 135 23.11 -3.70 2.44
C PRO A 135 23.19 -2.25 2.94
N GLY A 136 23.04 -2.07 4.24
CA GLY A 136 23.10 -0.76 4.90
C GLY A 136 22.80 -0.90 6.40
N PHE A 137 22.89 0.22 7.12
CA PHE A 137 22.58 0.28 8.55
C PHE A 137 21.82 1.56 8.88
N CYS A 138 21.13 1.56 10.02
CA CYS A 138 20.47 2.74 10.56
C CYS A 138 21.03 3.01 11.94
N ILE A 139 21.31 4.27 12.24
CA ILE A 139 21.60 4.70 13.61
C ILE A 139 20.27 4.84 14.33
N THR A 140 20.05 3.97 15.31
CA THR A 140 18.95 4.06 16.26
C THR A 140 19.53 4.50 17.59
N GLU A 141 19.23 5.73 18.03
CA GLU A 141 19.71 6.21 19.32
C GLU A 141 19.06 5.39 20.44
N GLY A 142 19.88 4.81 21.33
CA GLY A 142 19.42 4.28 22.62
C GLY A 142 18.64 2.97 22.62
N HIS A 143 19.18 1.89 22.05
CA HIS A 143 18.91 0.56 22.61
C HIS A 143 20.17 0.08 23.36
N SER A 144 20.43 0.71 24.50
CA SER A 144 21.23 0.08 25.55
C SER A 144 20.44 -1.14 26.04
N ASP A 145 20.88 -2.32 25.61
CA ASP A 145 20.74 -3.61 26.30
C ASP A 145 19.54 -3.78 27.26
N GLU A 146 18.32 -3.77 26.73
CA GLU A 146 17.21 -4.47 27.39
C GLU A 146 16.49 -5.34 26.36
N LYS A 147 17.08 -6.53 26.14
CA LYS A 147 16.64 -7.55 25.20
C LYS A 147 15.24 -8.08 25.57
N LYS A 148 14.18 -7.41 25.13
CA LYS A 148 12.86 -8.05 25.05
C LYS A 148 12.88 -9.02 23.85
N PRO A 149 12.54 -10.31 24.02
CA PRO A 149 12.64 -11.28 22.93
C PRO A 149 11.78 -10.87 21.73
N ARG A 150 12.35 -10.96 20.52
CA ARG A 150 11.78 -10.48 19.24
C ARG A 150 10.31 -10.89 19.01
N HIS A 151 9.90 -12.07 19.51
CA HIS A 151 8.53 -12.57 19.41
C HIS A 151 7.51 -11.78 20.25
N GLN A 152 7.95 -11.18 21.36
CA GLN A 152 7.09 -10.43 22.27
C GLN A 152 6.88 -8.98 21.80
N VAL A 153 7.86 -8.41 21.09
CA VAL A 153 7.75 -7.08 20.48
C VAL A 153 6.83 -7.11 19.26
N LEU A 154 6.98 -8.11 18.39
CA LEU A 154 6.13 -8.26 17.19
C LEU A 154 4.64 -8.40 17.56
N SER A 155 4.30 -9.21 18.56
CA SER A 155 2.92 -9.35 19.03
C SER A 155 2.38 -8.06 19.64
N GLU A 156 3.12 -7.39 20.54
CA GLU A 156 2.67 -6.13 21.16
C GLU A 156 2.54 -4.97 20.16
N GLU A 157 3.43 -4.86 19.17
CA GLU A 157 3.37 -3.82 18.14
C GLU A 157 2.30 -4.09 17.09
N ILE A 158 2.13 -5.33 16.64
CA ILE A 158 1.02 -5.70 15.75
C ILE A 158 -0.31 -5.36 16.42
N PHE A 159 -0.52 -5.75 17.67
CA PHE A 159 -1.75 -5.40 18.40
C PHE A 159 -1.89 -3.90 18.69
N ARG A 160 -0.80 -3.14 18.85
CA ARG A 160 -0.82 -1.69 19.08
C ARG A 160 -1.08 -0.87 17.81
N TYR A 161 -0.62 -1.32 16.65
CA TYR A 161 -0.75 -0.62 15.37
C TYR A 161 -1.90 -1.14 14.50
N MET A 162 -2.44 -2.33 14.76
CA MET A 162 -3.66 -2.82 14.11
C MET A 162 -4.88 -1.89 14.30
N PRO A 163 -5.08 -1.19 15.44
CA PRO A 163 -6.13 -0.18 15.60
C PRO A 163 -5.83 1.16 14.90
N LEU A 164 -4.59 1.42 14.47
CA LEU A 164 -4.19 2.70 13.86
C LEU A 164 -4.37 2.71 12.33
N ILE A 165 -4.85 1.61 11.74
CA ILE A 165 -5.17 1.50 10.30
C ILE A 165 -6.68 1.77 10.02
N SER A 166 -7.54 1.93 11.04
CA SER A 166 -8.86 2.60 10.93
C SER A 166 -9.56 2.64 12.30
N PRO A 167 -10.25 3.74 12.69
CA PRO A 167 -11.26 3.66 13.72
C PRO A 167 -12.51 3.01 13.12
N VAL A 168 -12.53 1.68 12.96
CA VAL A 168 -13.79 0.98 12.72
C VAL A 168 -14.50 0.86 14.07
N ASN A 169 -15.50 1.73 14.21
CA ASN A 169 -16.41 1.86 15.34
C ASN A 169 -16.85 0.48 15.88
N GLU A 170 -16.57 0.23 17.17
CA GLU A 170 -16.68 -1.04 17.90
C GLU A 170 -18.11 -1.64 17.92
N LYS A 171 -19.12 -0.90 17.46
CA LYS A 171 -20.53 -1.35 17.40
C LYS A 171 -20.88 -2.31 16.26
N TYR A 172 -19.95 -2.61 15.34
CA TYR A 172 -20.19 -3.56 14.25
C TYR A 172 -19.58 -4.96 14.49
N LEU A 173 -18.91 -5.17 15.63
CA LEU A 173 -18.21 -6.42 15.98
C LEU A 173 -19.15 -7.60 16.28
N VAL A 174 -20.46 -7.38 16.42
CA VAL A 174 -21.43 -8.47 16.69
C VAL A 174 -22.01 -9.12 15.43
N ASN A 175 -21.55 -8.75 14.23
CA ASN A 175 -21.97 -9.41 12.98
C ASN A 175 -20.81 -9.93 12.13
N LEU A 176 -19.57 -9.84 12.61
CA LEU A 176 -18.40 -10.32 11.86
C LEU A 176 -18.28 -11.85 11.87
N THR A 177 -18.87 -12.56 12.83
CA THR A 177 -18.88 -14.03 12.86
C THR A 177 -19.84 -14.65 11.81
N ALA A 178 -20.81 -13.90 11.29
CA ALA A 178 -21.80 -14.41 10.33
C ALA A 178 -21.43 -14.17 8.84
N MET A 179 -20.35 -13.43 8.55
CA MET A 179 -19.95 -13.10 7.18
C MET A 179 -18.55 -13.59 6.79
N ILE A 180 -17.90 -14.36 7.67
CA ILE A 180 -16.58 -14.97 7.43
C ILE A 180 -16.66 -16.29 6.63
N PHE A 181 -17.85 -16.83 6.38
CA PHE A 181 -18.01 -18.17 5.79
C PHE A 181 -18.14 -18.25 4.26
N CYS A 182 -18.15 -17.15 3.50
CA CYS A 182 -18.45 -17.25 2.05
C CYS A 182 -17.31 -16.97 1.06
N ILE A 183 -16.18 -16.36 1.44
CA ILE A 183 -14.98 -16.33 0.58
C ILE A 183 -13.75 -16.34 1.49
N GLY A 184 -13.20 -17.53 1.75
CA GLY A 184 -12.00 -17.69 2.55
C GLY A 184 -10.75 -17.19 1.84
N LEU A 185 -10.51 -15.88 1.86
CA LEU A 185 -9.24 -15.22 1.54
C LEU A 185 -9.21 -13.87 2.27
N LEU A 186 -8.79 -13.86 3.55
CA LEU A 186 -8.54 -12.63 4.29
C LEU A 186 -7.20 -12.03 3.80
N GLY A 187 -7.22 -11.38 2.64
CA GLY A 187 -6.14 -10.52 2.19
C GLY A 187 -6.13 -9.22 3.02
N PHE A 188 -4.95 -8.76 3.41
CA PHE A 188 -4.77 -7.43 3.98
C PHE A 188 -4.62 -6.42 2.84
N ILE A 189 -5.43 -5.36 2.85
CA ILE A 189 -5.39 -4.31 1.84
C ILE A 189 -4.99 -2.99 2.51
N VAL A 190 -3.93 -2.34 2.01
CA VAL A 190 -3.55 -0.99 2.43
C VAL A 190 -4.06 0.01 1.40
N LEU A 191 -5.02 0.84 1.81
CA LEU A 191 -5.69 1.82 0.97
C LEU A 191 -4.93 3.15 0.94
N PHE A 192 -4.60 3.63 -0.25
CA PHE A 192 -4.05 4.97 -0.45
C PHE A 192 -4.94 5.78 -1.37
N LYS A 193 -5.50 6.86 -0.81
CA LYS A 193 -6.23 7.85 -1.60
C LYS A 193 -5.24 8.73 -2.36
N LYS A 194 -5.51 8.94 -3.65
CA LYS A 194 -4.73 9.89 -4.46
C LYS A 194 -4.94 11.29 -3.90
N SER A 195 -3.87 11.92 -3.43
CA SER A 195 -3.91 13.27 -2.83
C SER A 195 -3.56 14.40 -3.81
N ARG A 196 -3.56 14.13 -5.13
CA ARG A 196 -3.33 15.13 -6.17
C ARG A 196 -4.49 16.14 -6.26
N ARG A 197 -4.72 16.90 -5.20
CA ARG A 197 -5.33 18.22 -5.26
C ARG A 197 -4.23 19.14 -5.75
N THR A 198 -4.49 19.87 -6.83
CA THR A 198 -3.79 21.12 -7.09
C THR A 198 -3.93 21.96 -5.83
N LEU A 199 -2.85 22.12 -5.05
CA LEU A 199 -2.81 23.21 -4.08
C LEU A 199 -3.12 24.48 -4.89
N PRO A 200 -4.10 25.30 -4.49
CA PRO A 200 -4.25 26.60 -5.14
C PRO A 200 -2.91 27.32 -5.01
N ASP A 201 -2.44 27.91 -6.12
CA ASP A 201 -1.22 28.72 -6.13
C ASP A 201 -1.29 29.70 -4.96
N HIS A 202 -0.42 29.51 -3.97
CA HIS A 202 -0.08 30.61 -3.08
C HIS A 202 0.65 31.62 -3.94
N LYS A 203 -0.10 32.60 -4.47
CA LYS A 203 0.51 33.85 -4.91
C LYS A 203 1.25 34.46 -3.71
N PRO A 204 2.44 35.05 -3.96
CA PRO A 204 3.28 35.64 -2.92
C PRO A 204 2.55 36.78 -2.18
#